data_AF-N6UMH1-F1
#
_entry.id   AF-N6UMH1-F1
#
_cell.length_a   1.000
_cell.length_b   1.000
_cell.length_c   1.000
_cell.angle_alpha   90.00
_cell.angle_beta   90.00
_cell.angle_gamma   90.00
#
_symmetry.space_group_name_H-M   'P 1'
#
loop_
_entity.id
_entity.type
_entity.pdbx_description
1 polymer ?
#
loop_
_entity_poly.entity_id
_entity_poly.type
_entity_poly.pdbx_seq_one_letter_code
_entity_poly.pdbx_strand_id
1 'polypeptide(L)' 'MERFACPSPDRQGRYHCIDDHVLCDGFTDCPNEEDEDRRSCMFYKTVRKQIA' A
#
# COMPACT_ATOMS: atom_id res chain seq x y z
N MET A 1 10.41 -2.48 10.91
CA MET A 1 9.67 -3.13 9.82
C MET A 1 8.22 -2.77 10.01
N GLU A 2 7.74 -1.85 9.21
CA GLU A 2 6.39 -1.34 9.33
C GLU A 2 5.58 -1.76 8.11
N ARG A 3 4.70 -2.75 8.29
CA ARG A 3 3.86 -3.29 7.22
C ARG A 3 2.60 -2.43 7.02
N PHE A 4 2.18 -2.30 5.78
CA PHE A 4 0.98 -1.59 5.34
C PHE A 4 -0.07 -2.59 4.88
N ALA A 5 -1.32 -2.41 5.29
CA ALA A 5 -2.43 -3.15 4.69
C ALA A 5 -2.93 -2.42 3.44
N CYS A 6 -3.16 -3.16 2.37
CA CYS A 6 -3.86 -2.68 1.19
C CYS A 6 -5.25 -2.16 1.59
N PRO A 7 -5.70 -1.01 1.05
CA PRO A 7 -6.99 -0.43 1.41
C PRO A 7 -8.16 -1.32 1.01
N SER A 8 -8.07 -2.02 -0.12
CA SER A 8 -9.09 -2.94 -0.57
C SER A 8 -8.72 -4.41 -0.29
N PRO A 9 -9.69 -5.24 0.13
CA PRO A 9 -9.47 -6.65 0.28
C PRO A 9 -9.38 -7.37 -1.08
N ASP A 10 -8.69 -8.51 -1.10
CA ASP A 10 -8.65 -9.45 -2.21
C ASP A 10 -10.05 -9.95 -2.63
N ARG A 11 -10.12 -10.67 -3.76
CA ARG A 11 -11.33 -11.36 -4.24
C ARG A 11 -11.92 -12.38 -3.25
N GLN A 12 -11.18 -12.74 -2.20
CA GLN A 12 -11.64 -13.59 -1.09
C GLN A 12 -11.98 -12.81 0.20
N GLY A 13 -11.95 -11.47 0.19
CA GLY A 13 -12.26 -10.64 1.36
C GLY A 13 -11.12 -10.58 2.39
N ARG A 14 -9.88 -10.89 1.99
CA ARG A 14 -8.70 -10.83 2.88
C ARG A 14 -7.94 -9.54 2.62
N TYR A 15 -7.46 -8.90 3.68
CA TYR A 15 -6.56 -7.75 3.55
C TYR A 15 -5.14 -8.25 3.31
N HIS A 16 -4.53 -7.78 2.23
CA HIS A 16 -3.13 -8.05 1.92
C HIS A 16 -2.24 -7.04 2.65
N CYS A 17 -1.14 -7.50 3.25
CA CYS A 17 -0.20 -6.62 3.93
C CYS A 17 1.15 -6.66 3.24
N ILE A 18 1.64 -5.50 2.82
CA ILE A 18 2.89 -5.28 2.11
C ILE A 18 3.88 -4.53 3.00
N ASP A 19 5.17 -4.61 2.68
CA ASP A 19 6.19 -3.84 3.39
C ASP A 19 6.38 -2.44 2.75
N ASP A 20 7.03 -1.53 3.47
CA ASP A 20 7.24 -0.16 2.97
C ASP A 20 8.15 -0.07 1.73
N HIS A 21 9.03 -1.05 1.55
CA HIS A 21 10.00 -1.09 0.47
C HIS A 21 9.39 -1.52 -0.87
N VAL A 22 8.27 -2.26 -0.84
CA VAL A 22 7.53 -2.65 -2.04
C VAL A 22 6.43 -1.64 -2.39
N LEU A 23 6.17 -0.65 -1.52
CA LEU A 23 5.20 0.39 -1.81
C LEU A 23 5.73 1.35 -2.90
N CYS A 24 5.07 1.37 -4.05
CA CYS A 24 5.46 2.17 -5.22
C CYS A 24 6.84 1.80 -5.76
N ASP A 25 7.15 0.51 -5.81
CA ASP A 25 8.38 -0.02 -6.37
C ASP A 25 8.28 -0.34 -7.88
N GLY A 26 7.09 -0.18 -8.46
CA GLY A 26 6.77 -0.49 -9.85
C GLY A 26 6.10 -1.85 -10.04
N PHE A 27 5.82 -2.58 -8.97
CA PHE A 27 5.12 -3.86 -8.97
C PHE A 27 3.79 -3.76 -8.21
N THR A 28 2.74 -4.34 -8.79
CA THR A 28 1.43 -4.41 -8.17
C THR A 28 1.42 -5.51 -7.09
N ASP A 29 1.66 -5.15 -5.83
CA ASP A 29 1.54 -6.02 -4.67
C ASP A 29 0.13 -5.99 -4.05
N CYS A 30 -0.60 -4.88 -4.19
CA CYS A 30 -2.01 -4.83 -3.78
C CYS A 30 -2.94 -5.37 -4.88
N PRO A 31 -4.03 -6.07 -4.51
CA PRO A 31 -4.94 -6.70 -5.47
C PRO A 31 -5.68 -5.71 -6.39
N ASN A 32 -5.71 -4.43 -6.04
CA ASN A 32 -6.32 -3.35 -6.82
C ASN A 32 -5.31 -2.30 -7.29
N GLU A 33 -4.01 -2.62 -7.29
CA GLU A 33 -2.94 -1.69 -7.74
C GLU A 33 -2.92 -0.37 -6.94
N GLU A 34 -3.41 -0.44 -5.70
CA GLU A 34 -3.51 0.70 -4.78
C GLU A 34 -2.15 1.14 -4.23
N ASP A 35 -1.18 0.24 -4.20
CA ASP A 35 0.21 0.49 -3.86
C ASP A 35 0.98 1.23 -4.97
N GLU A 36 0.63 0.97 -6.23
CA GLU A 36 1.24 1.59 -7.42
C GLU A 36 0.43 2.77 -7.99
N ASP A 37 -0.82 2.96 -7.55
CA ASP A 37 -1.62 4.11 -7.95
C ASP A 37 -0.94 5.40 -7.47
N ARG A 38 -0.65 6.31 -8.40
CA ARG A 38 0.10 7.55 -8.11
C ARG A 38 -0.55 8.42 -7.02
N ARG A 39 -1.86 8.35 -6.83
CA ARG A 39 -2.56 9.11 -5.77
C ARG A 39 -2.43 8.39 -4.44
N SER A 40 -2.64 7.08 -4.43
CA SER A 40 -2.57 6.24 -3.24
C SER A 40 -1.13 6.12 -2.72
N CYS A 41 -0.17 5.81 -3.59
CA CYS A 41 1.27 5.80 -3.29
C CYS A 41 1.73 7.10 -2.57
N MET A 42 1.37 8.25 -3.14
CA MET A 42 1.76 9.56 -2.59
C MET A 42 1.11 9.79 -1.23
N PHE A 43 -0.14 9.38 -1.05
CA PHE A 43 -0.83 9.47 0.24
C PHE A 43 -0.15 8.58 1.29
N TYR A 44 0.14 7.31 0.98
CA TYR A 44 0.79 6.40 1.92
C TYR A 44 2.20 6.85 2.34
N LYS A 45 3.02 7.36 1.39
CA LYS A 45 4.34 7.93 1.71
C LYS A 45 4.26 9.24 2.49
N THR A 46 3.22 10.04 2.26
CA THR A 46 3.08 11.38 2.88
C THR A 46 2.42 11.32 4.26
N VAL A 47 1.39 10.50 4.44
CA VAL A 47 0.64 10.36 5.70
C VAL A 47 1.51 9.77 6.80
N ARG A 48 2.44 8.88 6.44
CA ARG A 48 3.49 8.37 7.34
C ARG A 48 4.44 9.42 7.91
N LYS A 49 4.61 10.57 7.24
CA LYS A 49 5.47 11.65 7.77
C LYS A 49 4.79 12.53 8.81
N GLN A 50 3.48 12.39 9.01
CA GLN A 50 2.70 13.27 9.90
C GLN A 50 2.20 12.58 11.17
N ILE A 51 2.37 11.26 11.31
CA ILE A 51 2.19 10.56 12.58
C ILE A 51 3.56 10.05 13.05
N ALA A 52 4.43 11.01 13.41
CA ALA A 52 5.67 10.78 14.14
C ALA A 52 5.65 11.65 15.40
#